data_AF-A0A1V5THX1-F1
#
_entry.id   AF-A0A1V5THX1-F1
#
_cell.length_a   1.000
_cell.length_b   1.000
_cell.length_c   1.000
_cell.angle_alpha   90.00
_cell.angle_beta   90.00
_cell.angle_gamma   90.00
#
_symmetry.space_group_name_H-M   'P 1'
#
loop_
_entity.id
_entity.type
_entity.pdbx_description
1 polymer ?
#
loop_
_entity_poly.entity_id
_entity_poly.type
_entity_poly.pdbx_seq_one_letter_code
_entity_poly.pdbx_strand_id
1 'polypeptide(L)'
;MYIRLEKTNERGGIQSWEVQISEDKGMVLTQYGQIGGKMRKDEKSISDWAPKNVGKKNETTSLQQATFEMIRKARKKVEEGYSIIDGEEFLDAGTSKTVVKSNTEIPKPTLAKNASPYSKDYENSMRKIKAQGKVYAQRKLDGNRVLLNIITGEAYSRKRKLIKSLPHLVECIGNFTKLKEQGVEFVDGELFSSELTFNEIQSIIRKSKPESIDFEKAKAIKINVFDYVSEEEQEDRICTLADIRMTGERSKYVNFISSRLIENVDEQKIQDVHDEFVAEGHEGVIIRFVKDGGYQQKRSNSMYKYKNFIDDEFEVVSIYSEKNDSTKLGGITLKDDEGREFDARPSCTQEEAEYIFNNQSEFIGKMATVRYQKIDDVSGVPIFGTIKGFRDPNDIGEEEDDEE
;
A
#
# COMPACT_ATOMS: atom_id res chain seq x y z
N MET A 1 -15.38 -19.16 20.95
CA MET A 1 -15.29 -18.96 19.48
C MET A 1 -14.02 -19.63 18.99
N TYR A 2 -14.06 -20.32 17.85
CA TYR A 2 -12.90 -20.91 17.21
C TYR A 2 -12.99 -20.70 15.70
N ILE A 3 -11.89 -20.31 15.05
CA ILE A 3 -11.77 -20.23 13.59
C ILE A 3 -10.45 -20.85 13.19
N ARG A 4 -10.46 -21.69 12.15
CA ARG A 4 -9.26 -22.24 11.51
C ARG A 4 -9.29 -21.97 10.01
N LEU A 5 -8.19 -21.44 9.49
CA LEU A 5 -8.01 -21.08 8.09
C LEU A 5 -6.71 -21.69 7.56
N GLU A 6 -6.72 -22.15 6.30
CA GLU A 6 -5.54 -22.73 5.65
C GLU A 6 -5.30 -22.19 4.24
N LYS A 7 -4.03 -22.12 3.83
CA LYS A 7 -3.61 -21.72 2.48
C LYS A 7 -2.42 -22.55 2.02
N THR A 8 -2.48 -23.07 0.80
CA THR A 8 -1.33 -23.71 0.16
C THR A 8 -0.39 -22.65 -0.39
N ASN A 9 0.89 -22.69 -0.01
CA ASN A 9 1.92 -21.79 -0.53
C ASN A 9 2.45 -22.27 -1.90
N GLU A 10 3.26 -21.45 -2.56
CA GLU A 10 3.81 -21.73 -3.90
C GLU A 10 4.71 -22.99 -3.95
N ARG A 11 5.26 -23.41 -2.80
CA ARG A 11 6.10 -24.60 -2.66
C ARG A 11 5.30 -25.86 -2.26
N GLY A 12 3.96 -25.76 -2.20
CA GLY A 12 3.06 -26.85 -1.83
C GLY A 12 2.88 -27.08 -0.32
N GLY A 13 3.53 -26.29 0.54
CA GLY A 13 3.35 -26.34 1.99
C GLY A 13 2.05 -25.69 2.43
N ILE A 14 1.41 -26.21 3.49
CA ILE A 14 0.15 -25.67 4.01
C ILE A 14 0.46 -24.69 5.15
N GLN A 15 0.04 -23.44 4.99
CA GLN A 15 0.03 -22.43 6.06
C GLN A 15 -1.30 -22.53 6.82
N SER A 16 -1.25 -22.59 8.14
CA SER A 16 -2.41 -22.55 9.04
C SER A 16 -2.43 -21.25 9.84
N TRP A 17 -3.63 -20.71 10.04
CA TRP A 17 -3.92 -19.65 10.99
C TRP A 17 -5.17 -20.04 11.79
N GLU A 18 -5.05 -20.01 13.11
CA GLU A 18 -6.08 -20.44 14.05
C GLU A 18 -6.26 -19.39 15.13
N VAL A 19 -7.51 -19.17 15.54
CA VAL A 19 -7.82 -18.33 16.69
C VAL A 19 -8.88 -18.98 17.56
N GLN A 20 -8.67 -18.93 18.86
CA GLN A 20 -9.61 -19.37 19.88
C GLN A 20 -9.85 -18.25 20.89
N ILE A 21 -11.12 -17.93 21.14
CA ILE A 21 -11.55 -17.07 22.25
C ILE A 21 -12.25 -17.93 23.29
N SER A 22 -11.69 -17.93 24.50
CA SER A 22 -12.19 -18.63 25.68
C SER A 22 -12.66 -17.62 26.72
N GLU A 23 -13.97 -17.42 26.82
CA GLU A 23 -14.58 -16.49 27.77
C GLU A 23 -14.36 -16.94 29.22
N ASP A 24 -14.45 -18.24 29.49
CA ASP A 24 -14.20 -18.87 30.79
C ASP A 24 -12.78 -18.62 31.30
N LYS A 25 -11.80 -18.61 30.39
CA LYS A 25 -10.39 -18.34 30.69
C LYS A 25 -10.04 -16.86 30.60
N GLY A 26 -10.91 -16.02 30.05
CA GLY A 26 -10.61 -14.61 29.82
C GLY A 26 -9.51 -14.38 28.78
N MET A 27 -9.33 -15.28 27.80
CA MET A 27 -8.16 -15.30 26.92
C MET A 27 -8.50 -15.44 25.43
N VAL A 28 -7.64 -14.86 24.60
CA VAL A 28 -7.56 -15.02 23.15
C VAL A 28 -6.23 -15.69 22.81
N LEU A 29 -6.29 -16.85 22.17
CA LEU A 29 -5.12 -17.58 21.67
C LEU A 29 -5.13 -17.53 20.14
N THR A 30 -4.04 -17.03 19.55
CA THR A 30 -3.81 -17.08 18.10
C THR A 30 -2.61 -17.97 17.81
N GLN A 31 -2.73 -18.89 16.87
CA GLN A 31 -1.67 -19.79 16.46
C GLN A 31 -1.52 -19.77 14.94
N TYR A 32 -0.29 -19.64 14.43
CA TYR A 32 -0.04 -19.53 12.99
C TYR A 32 1.34 -20.03 12.58
N GLY A 33 1.46 -20.49 11.34
CA GLY A 33 2.70 -21.03 10.79
C GLY A 33 2.45 -22.06 9.69
N GLN A 34 3.52 -22.72 9.22
CA GLN A 34 3.40 -23.83 8.27
C GLN A 34 3.15 -25.15 9.02
N ILE A 35 2.16 -25.92 8.59
CA ILE A 35 1.86 -27.25 9.15
C ILE A 35 3.08 -28.15 8.95
N GLY A 36 3.48 -28.84 10.02
CA GLY A 36 4.71 -29.64 10.08
C GLY A 36 5.99 -28.84 10.32
N GLY A 37 5.90 -27.50 10.32
CA GLY A 37 6.97 -26.59 10.74
C GLY A 37 6.78 -26.07 12.16
N LYS A 38 7.58 -25.07 12.54
CA LYS A 38 7.45 -24.38 13.83
C LYS A 38 6.23 -23.46 13.80
N MET A 39 5.28 -23.70 14.70
CA MET A 39 4.11 -22.84 14.89
C MET A 39 4.43 -21.72 15.89
N ARG A 40 4.03 -20.49 15.56
CA ARG A 40 4.03 -19.35 16.48
C ARG A 40 2.71 -19.31 17.24
N LYS A 41 2.76 -18.83 18.48
CA LYS A 41 1.60 -18.68 19.37
C LYS A 41 1.63 -17.29 20.01
N ASP A 42 0.47 -16.64 20.06
CA ASP A 42 0.24 -15.36 20.72
C ASP A 42 -0.95 -15.51 21.66
N GLU A 43 -0.77 -15.16 22.93
CA GLU A 43 -1.78 -15.27 23.98
C GLU A 43 -2.02 -13.89 24.58
N LYS A 44 -3.28 -13.46 24.59
CA LYS A 44 -3.70 -12.14 25.09
C LYS A 44 -4.91 -12.24 25.98
N SER A 45 -5.01 -11.38 26.98
CA SER A 45 -6.20 -11.34 27.83
C SER A 45 -7.33 -10.60 27.12
N ILE A 46 -8.56 -11.08 27.27
CA ILE A 46 -9.74 -10.39 26.72
C ILE A 46 -9.84 -8.95 27.25
N SER A 47 -9.35 -8.68 28.46
CA SER A 47 -9.31 -7.32 29.03
C SER A 47 -8.41 -6.34 28.27
N ASP A 48 -7.49 -6.83 27.43
CA ASP A 48 -6.60 -5.98 26.62
C ASP A 48 -7.40 -5.22 25.54
N TRP A 49 -8.62 -5.65 25.24
CA TRP A 49 -9.56 -4.93 24.39
C TRP A 49 -10.49 -4.03 25.21
N ALA A 50 -10.24 -2.73 25.19
CA ALA A 50 -11.07 -1.76 25.88
C ALA A 50 -12.51 -1.74 25.32
N PRO A 51 -13.55 -1.69 26.19
CA PRO A 51 -14.93 -1.44 25.77
C PRO A 51 -15.05 -0.17 24.93
N LYS A 52 -15.91 -0.18 23.89
CA LYS A 52 -16.18 1.01 23.07
C LYS A 52 -17.61 1.49 23.20
N ASN A 53 -17.82 2.79 23.04
CA ASN A 53 -19.11 3.47 23.12
C ASN A 53 -19.85 3.29 24.46
N VAL A 54 -19.12 3.21 25.56
CA VAL A 54 -19.69 3.06 26.91
C VAL A 54 -20.73 4.15 27.17
N GLY A 55 -21.94 3.76 27.58
CA GLY A 55 -23.07 4.66 27.81
C GLY A 55 -23.86 5.07 26.56
N LYS A 56 -23.56 4.53 25.38
CA LYS A 56 -24.33 4.73 24.14
C LYS A 56 -25.08 3.45 23.76
N LYS A 57 -26.10 3.57 22.89
CA LYS A 57 -26.91 2.41 22.42
C LYS A 57 -26.09 1.31 21.75
N ASN A 58 -24.92 1.65 21.20
CA ASN A 58 -23.99 0.74 20.54
C ASN A 58 -22.75 0.43 21.39
N GLU A 59 -22.89 0.45 22.72
CA GLU A 59 -21.87 0.01 23.67
C GLU A 59 -21.44 -1.43 23.39
N THR A 60 -20.15 -1.71 23.62
CA THR A 60 -19.55 -3.02 23.39
C THR A 60 -18.62 -3.39 24.54
N THR A 61 -18.65 -4.65 24.95
CA THR A 61 -17.76 -5.20 26.00
C THR A 61 -16.39 -5.56 25.45
N SER A 62 -15.42 -5.83 26.33
CA SER A 62 -14.11 -6.34 25.96
C SER A 62 -14.16 -7.64 25.17
N LEU A 63 -15.03 -8.59 25.56
CA LEU A 63 -15.25 -9.82 24.82
C LEU A 63 -15.78 -9.55 23.41
N GLN A 64 -16.73 -8.62 23.27
CA GLN A 64 -17.27 -8.26 21.96
C GLN A 64 -16.21 -7.58 21.09
N GLN A 65 -15.40 -6.67 21.64
CA GLN A 65 -14.32 -6.02 20.91
C GLN A 65 -13.23 -7.01 20.48
N ALA A 66 -12.81 -7.92 21.37
CA ALA A 66 -11.88 -9.01 21.05
C ALA A 66 -12.44 -9.90 19.93
N THR A 67 -13.73 -10.27 20.02
CA THR A 67 -14.43 -11.08 19.02
C THR A 67 -14.47 -10.38 17.66
N PHE A 68 -14.88 -9.10 17.62
CA PHE A 68 -14.91 -8.33 16.36
C PHE A 68 -13.52 -8.20 15.73
N GLU A 69 -12.49 -7.99 16.55
CA GLU A 69 -11.12 -7.89 16.08
C GLU A 69 -10.61 -9.23 15.49
N MET A 70 -10.89 -10.35 16.15
CA MET A 70 -10.51 -11.68 15.64
C MET A 70 -11.27 -12.07 14.38
N ILE A 71 -12.58 -11.78 14.30
CA ILE A 71 -13.37 -11.98 13.07
C ILE A 71 -12.78 -11.13 11.94
N ARG A 72 -12.41 -9.87 12.21
CA ARG A 72 -11.78 -8.99 11.20
C ARG A 72 -10.46 -9.56 10.69
N LYS A 73 -9.59 -10.06 11.58
CA LYS A 73 -8.33 -10.72 11.21
C LYS A 73 -8.56 -11.99 10.37
N ALA A 74 -9.52 -12.82 10.76
CA ALA A 74 -9.91 -14.00 9.99
C ALA A 74 -10.42 -13.63 8.59
N ARG A 75 -11.27 -12.61 8.46
CA ARG A 75 -11.72 -12.10 7.15
C ARG A 75 -10.56 -11.62 6.28
N LYS A 76 -9.57 -10.92 6.86
CA LYS A 76 -8.36 -10.50 6.14
C LYS A 76 -7.55 -11.69 5.62
N LYS A 77 -7.43 -12.77 6.41
CA LYS A 77 -6.78 -14.01 5.96
C LYS A 77 -7.53 -14.65 4.79
N VAL A 78 -8.86 -14.66 4.81
CA VAL A 78 -9.66 -15.13 3.66
C VAL A 78 -9.43 -14.23 2.42
N GLU A 79 -9.36 -12.91 2.60
CA GLU A 79 -8.97 -11.99 1.51
C GLU A 79 -7.56 -12.29 0.97
N GLU A 80 -6.62 -12.74 1.81
CA GLU A 80 -5.26 -13.17 1.42
C GLU A 80 -5.22 -14.54 0.71
N GLY A 81 -6.37 -15.20 0.54
CA GLY A 81 -6.52 -16.46 -0.17
C GLY A 81 -6.55 -17.70 0.73
N TYR A 82 -6.70 -17.53 2.04
CA TYR A 82 -6.95 -18.66 2.93
C TYR A 82 -8.38 -19.19 2.74
N SER A 83 -8.53 -20.51 2.80
CA SER A 83 -9.82 -21.19 2.87
C SER A 83 -10.23 -21.41 4.31
N ILE A 84 -11.54 -21.36 4.58
CA ILE A 84 -12.10 -21.64 5.90
C ILE A 84 -12.14 -23.16 6.07
N ILE A 85 -11.56 -23.63 7.17
CA ILE A 85 -11.59 -25.05 7.57
C ILE A 85 -12.59 -25.26 8.71
N ASP A 86 -12.71 -24.28 9.61
CA ASP A 86 -13.68 -24.29 10.73
C ASP A 86 -14.05 -22.85 11.15
N GLY A 87 -15.24 -22.67 11.71
CA GLY A 87 -15.77 -21.39 12.22
C GLY A 87 -16.43 -20.48 11.18
N GLU A 88 -17.02 -21.06 10.13
CA GLU A 88 -17.72 -20.33 9.04
C GLU A 88 -18.88 -19.46 9.56
N GLU A 89 -19.59 -19.95 10.58
CA GLU A 89 -20.72 -19.26 11.21
C GLU A 89 -20.36 -17.89 11.80
N PHE A 90 -19.10 -17.72 12.23
CA PHE A 90 -18.61 -16.45 12.79
C PHE A 90 -18.23 -15.44 11.70
N LEU A 91 -17.98 -15.90 10.47
CA LEU A 91 -17.58 -15.04 9.36
C LEU A 91 -18.80 -14.51 8.60
N ASP A 92 -19.90 -15.26 8.58
CA ASP A 92 -21.17 -14.88 7.94
C ASP A 92 -22.11 -14.10 8.87
N ALA A 93 -22.05 -14.31 10.18
CA ALA A 93 -22.88 -13.58 11.12
C ALA A 93 -22.42 -12.11 11.29
N GLY A 94 -23.21 -11.15 10.80
CA GLY A 94 -23.21 -9.78 11.35
C GLY A 94 -22.81 -8.63 10.43
N THR A 95 -22.55 -8.82 9.13
CA THR A 95 -22.42 -7.71 8.17
C THR A 95 -22.90 -8.13 6.79
N SER A 96 -23.70 -7.31 6.09
CA SER A 96 -24.10 -7.48 4.68
C SER A 96 -22.92 -7.46 3.67
N LYS A 97 -21.70 -7.74 4.11
CA LYS A 97 -20.52 -7.94 3.28
C LYS A 97 -20.21 -9.43 3.31
N THR A 98 -20.69 -10.16 2.31
CA THR A 98 -20.13 -11.46 1.93
C THR A 98 -18.61 -11.30 1.88
N VAL A 99 -17.86 -12.19 2.54
CA VAL A 99 -16.40 -12.20 2.45
C VAL A 99 -16.04 -12.62 1.03
N VAL A 100 -15.90 -11.64 0.14
CA VAL A 100 -15.47 -11.91 -1.24
C VAL A 100 -13.99 -12.26 -1.15
N LYS A 101 -13.65 -13.53 -1.39
CA LYS A 101 -12.25 -13.94 -1.63
C LYS A 101 -11.64 -12.95 -2.62
N SER A 102 -10.42 -12.47 -2.38
CA SER A 102 -9.75 -11.68 -3.41
C SER A 102 -9.75 -12.50 -4.69
N ASN A 103 -10.22 -11.92 -5.80
CA ASN A 103 -10.29 -12.68 -7.04
C ASN A 103 -8.84 -12.99 -7.45
N THR A 104 -8.47 -14.27 -7.32
CA THR A 104 -7.13 -14.76 -7.63
C THR A 104 -6.79 -14.64 -9.11
N GLU A 105 -7.81 -14.46 -9.96
CA GLU A 105 -7.67 -14.21 -11.39
C GLU A 105 -7.12 -12.81 -11.69
N ILE A 106 -7.31 -11.84 -10.78
CA ILE A 106 -6.77 -10.49 -10.97
C ILE A 106 -5.26 -10.52 -10.69
N PRO A 107 -4.40 -10.07 -11.61
CA PRO A 107 -2.96 -10.10 -11.40
C PRO A 107 -2.52 -9.26 -10.19
N LYS A 108 -1.40 -9.62 -9.53
CA LYS A 108 -0.74 -8.68 -8.58
C LYS A 108 0.19 -7.76 -9.35
N PRO A 109 0.35 -6.50 -8.90
CA PRO A 109 1.31 -5.61 -9.52
C PRO A 109 2.75 -6.03 -9.23
N THR A 110 3.67 -5.81 -10.17
CA THR A 110 5.12 -5.93 -9.93
C THR A 110 5.58 -4.90 -8.90
N LEU A 111 6.39 -5.34 -7.94
CA LEU A 111 6.93 -4.49 -6.87
C LEU A 111 8.43 -4.24 -7.06
N ALA A 112 8.89 -3.03 -6.77
CA ALA A 112 10.29 -2.65 -6.90
C ALA A 112 11.09 -2.99 -5.63
N LYS A 113 12.37 -3.35 -5.80
CA LYS A 113 13.36 -3.38 -4.72
C LYS A 113 13.82 -1.97 -4.35
N ASN A 114 14.32 -1.80 -3.13
CA ASN A 114 14.79 -0.49 -2.67
C ASN A 114 16.22 -0.23 -3.16
N ALA A 115 16.44 0.96 -3.72
CA ALA A 115 17.76 1.47 -4.08
C ALA A 115 17.96 2.89 -3.52
N SER A 116 17.22 3.28 -2.49
CA SER A 116 17.44 4.53 -1.77
C SER A 116 18.84 4.53 -1.14
N PRO A 117 19.60 5.65 -1.21
CA PRO A 117 20.89 5.82 -0.52
C PRO A 117 20.85 5.53 0.98
N TYR A 118 19.66 5.64 1.58
CA TYR A 118 19.45 5.41 3.01
C TYR A 118 18.98 3.99 3.34
N SER A 119 18.83 3.12 2.34
CA SER A 119 18.40 1.73 2.57
C SER A 119 19.59 0.80 2.82
N LYS A 120 19.40 -0.22 3.69
CA LYS A 120 20.40 -1.29 3.92
C LYS A 120 20.81 -2.03 2.65
N ASP A 121 19.94 -2.06 1.64
CA ASP A 121 20.16 -2.75 0.37
C ASP A 121 20.90 -1.90 -0.68
N TYR A 122 21.19 -0.62 -0.38
CA TYR A 122 21.67 0.36 -1.35
C TYR A 122 22.84 -0.14 -2.20
N GLU A 123 23.92 -0.56 -1.54
CA GLU A 123 25.14 -1.00 -2.21
C GLU A 123 24.90 -2.20 -3.15
N ASN A 124 24.13 -3.19 -2.68
CA ASN A 124 23.80 -4.37 -3.49
C ASN A 124 22.89 -4.02 -4.67
N SER A 125 21.87 -3.18 -4.44
CA SER A 125 20.95 -2.70 -5.47
C SER A 125 21.71 -1.90 -6.53
N MET A 126 22.53 -0.94 -6.12
CA MET A 126 23.32 -0.11 -7.04
C MET A 126 24.35 -0.91 -7.82
N ARG A 127 25.00 -1.91 -7.19
CA ARG A 127 25.89 -2.83 -7.91
C ARG A 127 25.15 -3.57 -9.03
N LYS A 128 23.95 -4.09 -8.77
CA LYS A 128 23.13 -4.81 -9.77
C LYS A 128 22.64 -3.89 -10.88
N ILE A 129 22.23 -2.67 -10.55
CA ILE A 129 21.82 -1.63 -11.50
C ILE A 129 22.99 -1.27 -12.43
N LYS A 130 24.15 -0.93 -11.86
CA LYS A 130 25.37 -0.60 -12.61
C LYS A 130 25.81 -1.73 -13.54
N ALA A 131 25.70 -2.99 -13.08
CA ALA A 131 26.06 -4.17 -13.87
C ALA A 131 25.23 -4.36 -15.15
N GLN A 132 24.05 -3.73 -15.27
CA GLN A 132 23.26 -3.80 -16.51
C GLN A 132 23.86 -2.99 -17.66
N GLY A 133 24.65 -1.94 -17.37
CA GLY A 133 25.19 -1.03 -18.36
C GLY A 133 24.15 -0.13 -19.06
N LYS A 134 22.90 -0.58 -19.21
CA LYS A 134 21.74 0.19 -19.70
C LYS A 134 20.49 -0.12 -18.88
N VAL A 135 19.73 0.91 -18.53
CA VAL A 135 18.44 0.79 -17.82
C VAL A 135 17.45 1.85 -18.33
N TYR A 136 16.16 1.60 -18.13
CA TYR A 136 15.12 2.61 -18.30
C TYR A 136 14.80 3.27 -16.96
N ALA A 137 14.69 4.59 -16.95
CA ALA A 137 14.21 5.39 -15.83
C ALA A 137 12.82 5.95 -16.11
N GLN A 138 11.91 5.77 -15.18
CA GLN A 138 10.55 6.31 -15.19
C GLN A 138 10.32 7.18 -13.96
N ARG A 139 9.45 8.19 -14.08
CA ARG A 139 9.02 9.01 -12.93
C ARG A 139 8.30 8.14 -11.91
N LYS A 140 8.71 8.23 -10.64
CA LYS A 140 7.98 7.60 -9.54
C LYS A 140 6.89 8.57 -9.06
N LEU A 141 5.63 8.19 -9.26
CA LEU A 141 4.48 8.96 -8.80
C LEU A 141 4.18 8.65 -7.33
N ASP A 142 3.77 9.68 -6.57
CA ASP A 142 3.27 9.57 -5.20
C ASP A 142 1.73 9.46 -5.24
N GLY A 143 1.23 8.32 -5.70
CA GLY A 143 -0.19 8.08 -5.97
C GLY A 143 -0.70 6.76 -5.41
N ASN A 144 -1.83 6.27 -5.93
CA ASN A 144 -2.40 4.99 -5.53
C ASN A 144 -2.37 3.98 -6.70
N ARG A 145 -1.59 2.92 -6.56
CA ARG A 145 -1.44 1.85 -7.55
C ARG A 145 -2.78 1.25 -8.00
N VAL A 146 -2.95 1.11 -9.31
CA VAL A 146 -4.14 0.54 -9.96
C VAL A 146 -3.77 -0.39 -11.10
N LEU A 147 -4.51 -1.49 -11.20
CA LEU A 147 -4.61 -2.32 -12.40
C LEU A 147 -5.98 -2.04 -13.03
N LEU A 148 -5.99 -1.56 -14.27
CA LEU A 148 -7.22 -1.34 -15.03
C LEU A 148 -7.41 -2.53 -15.97
N ASN A 149 -8.53 -3.25 -15.82
CA ASN A 149 -8.96 -4.23 -16.80
C ASN A 149 -9.45 -3.47 -18.04
N ILE A 150 -8.73 -3.57 -19.15
CA ILE A 150 -9.07 -2.83 -20.37
C ILE A 150 -10.18 -3.52 -21.17
N ILE A 151 -10.59 -4.74 -20.80
CA ILE A 151 -11.72 -5.44 -21.40
C ILE A 151 -13.03 -5.01 -20.72
N THR A 152 -13.07 -5.02 -19.39
CA THR A 152 -14.28 -4.70 -18.61
C THR A 152 -14.39 -3.24 -18.19
N GLY A 153 -13.26 -2.52 -18.10
CA GLY A 153 -13.19 -1.16 -17.56
C GLY A 153 -13.10 -1.06 -16.04
N GLU A 154 -12.99 -2.20 -15.36
CA GLU A 154 -12.90 -2.24 -13.91
C GLU A 154 -11.49 -1.92 -13.41
N ALA A 155 -11.41 -1.08 -12.38
CA ALA A 155 -10.15 -0.70 -11.75
C ALA A 155 -9.96 -1.46 -10.42
N TYR A 156 -8.76 -2.00 -10.23
CA TYR A 156 -8.39 -2.80 -9.07
C TYR A 156 -7.20 -2.17 -8.34
N SER A 157 -7.32 -2.03 -7.02
CA SER A 157 -6.20 -1.58 -6.18
C SER A 157 -5.07 -2.63 -6.15
N ARG A 158 -3.90 -2.24 -5.62
CA ARG A 158 -2.77 -3.16 -5.33
C ARG A 158 -3.17 -4.45 -4.60
N LYS A 159 -4.18 -4.38 -3.71
CA LYS A 159 -4.69 -5.54 -2.95
C LYS A 159 -5.81 -6.29 -3.69
N ARG A 160 -5.94 -6.11 -5.02
CA ARG A 160 -6.98 -6.71 -5.88
C ARG A 160 -8.42 -6.34 -5.49
N LYS A 161 -8.61 -5.24 -4.75
CA LYS A 161 -9.96 -4.76 -4.40
C LYS A 161 -10.49 -3.86 -5.51
N LEU A 162 -11.69 -4.14 -5.98
CA LEU A 162 -12.42 -3.34 -6.96
C LEU A 162 -12.65 -1.91 -6.45
N ILE A 163 -12.29 -0.93 -7.26
CA ILE A 163 -12.47 0.50 -7.00
C ILE A 163 -13.74 0.96 -7.72
N LYS A 164 -14.85 1.07 -6.96
CA LYS A 164 -16.16 1.45 -7.50
C LYS A 164 -16.34 2.95 -7.71
N SER A 165 -15.47 3.76 -7.12
CA SER A 165 -15.59 5.22 -7.10
C SER A 165 -15.10 5.91 -8.37
N LEU A 166 -14.48 5.19 -9.30
CA LEU A 166 -13.85 5.75 -10.52
C LEU A 166 -14.44 5.19 -11.82
N PRO A 167 -15.78 5.20 -12.02
CA PRO A 167 -16.39 4.61 -13.21
C PRO A 167 -15.98 5.33 -14.51
N HIS A 168 -15.56 6.60 -14.45
CA HIS A 168 -15.10 7.36 -15.62
C HIS A 168 -13.83 6.80 -16.26
N LEU A 169 -13.05 5.96 -15.56
CA LEU A 169 -11.87 5.31 -16.14
C LEU A 169 -12.20 4.35 -17.29
N VAL A 170 -13.46 3.91 -17.43
CA VAL A 170 -13.93 3.16 -18.59
C VAL A 170 -13.68 3.92 -19.90
N GLU A 171 -13.68 5.25 -19.88
CA GLU A 171 -13.38 6.09 -21.04
C GLU A 171 -11.92 5.98 -21.49
N CYS A 172 -11.02 5.45 -20.65
CA CYS A 172 -9.62 5.24 -21.03
C CYS A 172 -9.44 4.03 -21.94
N ILE A 173 -10.42 3.13 -22.04
CA ILE A 173 -10.27 1.84 -22.70
C ILE A 173 -9.93 1.97 -24.19
N GLY A 174 -10.47 2.98 -24.88
CA GLY A 174 -10.20 3.24 -26.30
C GLY A 174 -8.71 3.47 -26.60
N ASN A 175 -7.96 3.96 -25.61
CA ASN A 175 -6.51 4.14 -25.72
C ASN A 175 -5.74 2.81 -25.88
N PHE A 176 -6.33 1.67 -25.54
CA PHE A 176 -5.61 0.40 -25.44
C PHE A 176 -6.03 -0.64 -26.49
N THR A 177 -6.65 -0.23 -27.60
CA THR A 177 -7.10 -1.14 -28.66
C THR A 177 -5.99 -2.08 -29.15
N LYS A 178 -4.78 -1.56 -29.38
CA LYS A 178 -3.61 -2.38 -29.78
C LYS A 178 -3.29 -3.48 -28.76
N LEU A 179 -3.31 -3.15 -27.47
CA LEU A 179 -3.06 -4.12 -26.40
C LEU A 179 -4.15 -5.20 -26.35
N LYS A 180 -5.42 -4.82 -26.56
CA LYS A 180 -6.53 -5.78 -26.62
C LYS A 180 -6.37 -6.78 -27.75
N GLU A 181 -5.96 -6.31 -28.93
CA GLU A 181 -5.70 -7.16 -30.11
C GLU A 181 -4.55 -8.15 -29.85
N GLN A 182 -3.60 -7.77 -28.99
CA GLN A 182 -2.52 -8.64 -28.50
C GLN A 182 -2.94 -9.58 -27.36
N GLY A 183 -4.21 -9.54 -26.93
CA GLY A 183 -4.73 -10.38 -25.85
C GLY A 183 -4.38 -9.89 -24.44
N VAL A 184 -3.90 -8.65 -24.30
CA VAL A 184 -3.63 -8.05 -22.98
C VAL A 184 -4.96 -7.65 -22.32
N GLU A 185 -5.15 -8.06 -21.07
CA GLU A 185 -6.35 -7.74 -20.31
C GLU A 185 -6.14 -6.60 -19.30
N PHE A 186 -4.92 -6.44 -18.77
CA PHE A 186 -4.64 -5.48 -17.69
C PHE A 186 -3.51 -4.53 -18.03
N VAL A 187 -3.75 -3.24 -17.80
CA VAL A 187 -2.71 -2.21 -17.77
C VAL A 187 -2.43 -1.80 -16.33
N ASP A 188 -1.19 -1.40 -16.08
CA ASP A 188 -0.67 -1.13 -14.75
C ASP A 188 -0.21 0.34 -14.64
N GLY A 189 -0.74 1.03 -13.63
CA GLY A 189 -0.59 2.46 -13.51
C GLY A 189 -0.77 2.99 -12.10
N GLU A 190 -0.65 4.30 -11.96
CA GLU A 190 -0.88 5.01 -10.70
C GLU A 190 -2.08 5.95 -10.83
N LEU A 191 -3.00 5.90 -9.87
CA LEU A 191 -4.03 6.92 -9.71
C LEU A 191 -3.39 8.16 -9.09
N PHE A 192 -3.49 9.28 -9.81
CA PHE A 192 -2.92 10.55 -9.39
C PHE A 192 -3.82 11.71 -9.86
N SER A 193 -3.76 12.81 -9.12
CA SER A 193 -4.43 14.06 -9.44
C SER A 193 -3.50 15.22 -9.10
N SER A 194 -3.46 16.24 -9.97
CA SER A 194 -2.81 17.51 -9.66
C SER A 194 -3.68 18.45 -8.83
N GLU A 195 -4.96 18.12 -8.67
CA GLU A 195 -5.97 18.95 -7.98
C GLU A 195 -6.30 18.44 -6.57
N LEU A 196 -6.10 17.14 -6.34
CA LEU A 196 -6.42 16.49 -5.07
C LEU A 196 -5.14 16.07 -4.36
N THR A 197 -5.15 16.23 -3.03
CA THR A 197 -4.11 15.67 -2.18
C THR A 197 -4.16 14.14 -2.18
N PHE A 198 -3.04 13.52 -1.80
CA PHE A 198 -2.96 12.07 -1.65
C PHE A 198 -4.03 11.50 -0.71
N ASN A 199 -4.31 12.17 0.41
CA ASN A 199 -5.32 11.75 1.39
C ASN A 199 -6.74 11.84 0.82
N GLU A 200 -7.04 12.88 0.04
CA GLU A 200 -8.32 13.00 -0.65
C GLU A 200 -8.52 11.89 -1.68
N ILE A 201 -7.50 11.58 -2.48
CA ILE A 201 -7.54 10.46 -3.43
C ILE A 201 -7.83 9.15 -2.65
N GLN A 202 -7.09 8.89 -1.57
CA GLN A 202 -7.31 7.70 -0.74
C GLN A 202 -8.73 7.62 -0.18
N SER A 203 -9.26 8.75 0.30
CA SER A 203 -10.61 8.85 0.84
C SER A 203 -11.66 8.51 -0.24
N ILE A 204 -11.47 9.00 -1.47
CA ILE A 204 -12.37 8.71 -2.59
C ILE A 204 -12.32 7.23 -2.98
N ILE A 205 -11.11 6.68 -3.23
CA ILE A 205 -10.97 5.30 -3.77
C ILE A 205 -11.41 4.20 -2.80
N ARG A 206 -11.46 4.48 -1.49
CA ARG A 206 -11.94 3.54 -0.46
C ARG A 206 -13.46 3.46 -0.39
N LYS A 207 -14.18 4.43 -0.95
CA LYS A 207 -15.65 4.46 -0.91
C LYS A 207 -16.23 3.45 -1.90
N SER A 208 -17.11 2.60 -1.39
CA SER A 208 -17.74 1.53 -2.16
C SER A 208 -19.26 1.69 -2.35
N LYS A 209 -19.86 2.65 -1.65
CA LYS A 209 -21.30 2.94 -1.68
C LYS A 209 -21.54 4.14 -2.59
N PRO A 210 -22.29 4.02 -3.70
CA PRO A 210 -22.48 5.13 -4.64
C PRO A 210 -22.92 6.44 -3.98
N GLU A 211 -23.80 6.36 -2.97
CA GLU A 211 -24.32 7.52 -2.24
C GLU A 211 -23.26 8.26 -1.39
N SER A 212 -22.11 7.64 -1.10
CA SER A 212 -21.02 8.31 -0.37
C SER A 212 -19.93 8.88 -1.28
N ILE A 213 -20.02 8.61 -2.59
CA ILE A 213 -19.01 8.99 -3.58
C ILE A 213 -19.41 10.31 -4.24
N ASP A 214 -18.49 11.27 -4.20
CA ASP A 214 -18.57 12.48 -5.02
C ASP A 214 -17.95 12.16 -6.39
N PHE A 215 -18.79 11.79 -7.36
CA PHE A 215 -18.33 11.39 -8.69
C PHE A 215 -17.76 12.56 -9.50
N GLU A 216 -18.17 13.79 -9.25
CA GLU A 216 -17.59 14.95 -9.93
C GLU A 216 -16.18 15.21 -9.42
N LYS A 217 -15.96 15.21 -8.10
CA LYS A 217 -14.61 15.29 -7.52
C LYS A 217 -13.74 14.12 -7.96
N ALA A 218 -14.31 12.92 -8.08
CA ALA A 218 -13.59 11.73 -8.54
C ALA A 218 -13.02 11.84 -9.97
N LYS A 219 -13.63 12.64 -10.86
CA LYS A 219 -13.14 12.86 -12.24
C LYS A 219 -11.80 13.57 -12.30
N ALA A 220 -11.37 14.23 -11.22
CA ALA A 220 -10.03 14.82 -11.12
C ALA A 220 -8.92 13.75 -11.02
N ILE A 221 -9.28 12.49 -10.74
CA ILE A 221 -8.35 11.37 -10.63
C ILE A 221 -8.15 10.72 -12.00
N LYS A 222 -6.89 10.63 -12.43
CA LYS A 222 -6.46 10.04 -13.69
C LYS A 222 -5.61 8.79 -13.45
N ILE A 223 -5.61 7.86 -14.40
CA ILE A 223 -4.65 6.76 -14.43
C ILE A 223 -3.38 7.20 -15.17
N ASN A 224 -2.22 6.90 -14.60
CA ASN A 224 -0.91 7.16 -15.19
C ASN A 224 -0.23 5.82 -15.44
N VAL A 225 -0.36 5.32 -16.66
CA VAL A 225 0.09 3.99 -17.06
C VAL A 225 1.59 3.97 -17.28
N PHE A 226 2.28 2.98 -16.72
CA PHE A 226 3.72 2.79 -16.87
C PHE A 226 4.12 1.36 -17.29
N ASP A 227 3.18 0.40 -17.26
CA ASP A 227 3.40 -0.99 -17.70
C ASP A 227 2.07 -1.68 -18.05
N TYR A 228 2.13 -2.94 -18.51
CA TYR A 228 0.96 -3.80 -18.69
C TYR A 228 1.33 -5.28 -18.48
N VAL A 229 0.33 -6.11 -18.19
CA VAL A 229 0.53 -7.54 -17.90
C VAL A 229 0.73 -8.28 -19.21
N SER A 230 1.95 -8.76 -19.45
CA SER A 230 2.36 -9.46 -20.67
C SER A 230 3.60 -10.32 -20.40
N GLU A 231 3.79 -11.36 -21.21
CA GLU A 231 4.99 -12.23 -21.20
C GLU A 231 6.15 -11.64 -22.01
N GLU A 232 5.93 -10.53 -22.73
CA GLU A 232 6.95 -9.82 -23.51
C GLU A 232 8.08 -9.28 -22.62
N GLU A 233 9.27 -9.08 -23.21
CA GLU A 233 10.38 -8.46 -22.49
C GLU A 233 10.08 -7.01 -22.10
N GLN A 234 10.75 -6.53 -21.05
CA GLN A 234 10.52 -5.19 -20.50
C GLN A 234 10.72 -4.06 -21.52
N GLU A 235 11.67 -4.19 -22.44
CA GLU A 235 11.90 -3.22 -23.52
C GLU A 235 10.74 -3.19 -24.52
N ASP A 236 10.22 -4.34 -24.93
CA ASP A 236 9.08 -4.43 -25.86
C ASP A 236 7.83 -3.78 -25.25
N ARG A 237 7.58 -4.02 -23.95
CA ARG A 237 6.45 -3.38 -23.24
C ARG A 237 6.60 -1.85 -23.20
N ILE A 238 7.81 -1.34 -22.95
CA ILE A 238 8.08 0.09 -22.96
C ILE A 238 7.87 0.69 -24.35
N CYS A 239 8.40 0.04 -25.39
CA CYS A 239 8.23 0.46 -26.77
C CYS A 239 6.76 0.48 -27.20
N THR A 240 5.99 -0.54 -26.83
CA THR A 240 4.55 -0.63 -27.10
C THR A 240 3.78 0.50 -26.42
N LEU A 241 4.05 0.80 -25.15
CA LEU A 241 3.41 1.94 -24.47
C LEU A 241 3.83 3.29 -25.05
N ALA A 242 5.09 3.44 -25.49
CA ALA A 242 5.56 4.64 -26.17
C ALA A 242 4.84 4.85 -27.51
N ASP A 243 4.65 3.79 -28.28
CA ASP A 243 3.89 3.82 -29.53
C ASP A 243 2.42 4.19 -29.29
N ILE A 244 1.76 3.55 -28.32
CA ILE A 244 0.38 3.89 -27.93
C ILE A 244 0.26 5.35 -27.51
N ARG A 245 1.22 5.87 -26.73
CA ARG A 245 1.25 7.29 -26.34
C ARG A 245 1.34 8.22 -27.56
N MET A 246 2.05 7.81 -28.61
CA MET A 246 2.25 8.61 -29.82
C MET A 246 1.08 8.52 -30.81
N THR A 247 0.43 7.36 -30.92
CA THR A 247 -0.53 7.05 -32.00
C THR A 247 -1.97 6.85 -31.52
N GLY A 248 -2.18 6.59 -30.23
CA GLY A 248 -3.48 6.24 -29.67
C GLY A 248 -4.43 7.42 -29.48
N GLU A 249 -5.68 7.08 -29.20
CA GLU A 249 -6.69 8.04 -28.75
C GLU A 249 -6.23 8.78 -27.49
N ARG A 250 -6.78 9.97 -27.22
CA ARG A 250 -6.39 10.79 -26.06
C ARG A 250 -7.56 10.99 -25.14
N SER A 251 -7.93 9.96 -24.39
CA SER A 251 -8.79 10.17 -23.23
C SER A 251 -8.09 11.10 -22.24
N LYS A 252 -8.83 12.08 -21.71
CA LYS A 252 -8.31 13.07 -20.75
C LYS A 252 -8.02 12.47 -19.37
N TYR A 253 -8.42 11.22 -19.14
CA TYR A 253 -8.30 10.51 -17.87
C TYR A 253 -7.12 9.52 -17.83
N VAL A 254 -6.36 9.40 -18.91
CA VAL A 254 -5.16 8.56 -18.98
C VAL A 254 -3.95 9.37 -19.38
N ASN A 255 -2.85 9.14 -18.67
CA ASN A 255 -1.52 9.59 -19.03
C ASN A 255 -0.62 8.36 -19.20
N PHE A 256 0.42 8.49 -20.02
CA PHE A 256 1.46 7.47 -20.20
C PHE A 256 2.77 8.00 -19.65
N ILE A 257 3.38 7.25 -18.74
CA ILE A 257 4.68 7.59 -18.17
C ILE A 257 5.77 7.24 -19.17
N SER A 258 6.54 8.26 -19.57
CA SER A 258 7.66 8.09 -20.46
C SER A 258 8.83 7.40 -19.77
N SER A 259 9.50 6.50 -20.48
CA SER A 259 10.77 5.90 -20.08
C SER A 259 11.94 6.62 -20.73
N ARG A 260 12.96 7.00 -19.93
CA ARG A 260 14.23 7.53 -20.41
C ARG A 260 15.28 6.44 -20.38
N LEU A 261 15.91 6.14 -21.51
CA LEU A 261 17.05 5.23 -21.54
C LEU A 261 18.27 5.91 -20.91
N ILE A 262 18.92 5.22 -19.97
CA ILE A 262 20.20 5.61 -19.37
C ILE A 262 21.23 4.60 -19.83
N GLU A 263 22.23 5.07 -20.57
CA GLU A 263 23.36 4.25 -21.03
C GLU A 263 24.62 4.52 -20.20
N ASN A 264 25.50 3.51 -20.12
CA ASN A 264 26.70 3.52 -19.29
C ASN A 264 26.36 3.91 -17.85
N VAL A 265 25.46 3.13 -17.24
CA VAL A 265 24.82 3.42 -15.97
C VAL A 265 25.84 3.54 -14.85
N ASP A 266 25.81 4.68 -14.17
CA ASP A 266 26.55 4.95 -12.95
C ASP A 266 25.63 5.65 -11.94
N GLU A 267 26.12 5.85 -10.72
CA GLU A 267 25.36 6.44 -9.63
C GLU A 267 25.01 7.91 -9.87
N GLN A 268 25.93 8.68 -10.46
CA GLN A 268 25.70 10.10 -10.75
C GLN A 268 24.57 10.28 -11.75
N LYS A 269 24.49 9.48 -12.81
CA LYS A 269 23.39 9.56 -13.79
C LYS A 269 22.04 9.20 -13.19
N ILE A 270 22.00 8.23 -12.28
CA ILE A 270 20.76 7.91 -11.55
C ILE A 270 20.36 9.09 -10.67
N GLN A 271 21.31 9.70 -9.97
CA GLN A 271 21.10 10.88 -9.14
C GLN A 271 20.63 12.09 -9.96
N ASP A 272 21.24 12.35 -11.12
CA ASP A 272 20.86 13.46 -12.01
C ASP A 272 19.41 13.32 -12.50
N VAL A 273 19.02 12.11 -12.94
CA VAL A 273 17.65 11.82 -13.38
C VAL A 273 16.68 11.87 -12.20
N HIS A 274 17.10 11.45 -11.02
CA HIS A 274 16.32 11.61 -9.80
C HIS A 274 16.05 13.08 -9.50
N ASP A 275 17.08 13.93 -9.51
CA ASP A 275 16.94 15.34 -9.16
C ASP A 275 16.10 16.09 -10.19
N GLU A 276 16.22 15.74 -11.48
CA GLU A 276 15.33 16.21 -12.53
C GLU A 276 13.86 15.86 -12.22
N PHE A 277 13.55 14.59 -11.94
CA PHE A 277 12.17 14.17 -11.68
C PHE A 277 11.63 14.74 -10.36
N VAL A 278 12.45 14.90 -9.34
CA VAL A 278 12.05 15.56 -8.08
C VAL A 278 11.78 17.04 -8.30
N ALA A 279 12.59 17.73 -9.11
CA ALA A 279 12.34 19.13 -9.47
C ALA A 279 11.02 19.32 -10.24
N GLU A 280 10.58 18.30 -10.98
CA GLU A 280 9.26 18.25 -11.63
C GLU A 280 8.11 17.88 -10.68
N GLY A 281 8.39 17.60 -9.41
CA GLY A 281 7.39 17.27 -8.39
C GLY A 281 7.09 15.78 -8.23
N HIS A 282 7.93 14.89 -8.77
CA HIS A 282 7.80 13.45 -8.60
C HIS A 282 8.53 12.94 -7.34
N GLU A 283 8.17 11.74 -6.88
CA GLU A 283 8.72 11.14 -5.67
C GLU A 283 10.19 10.71 -5.82
N GLY A 284 10.60 10.42 -7.06
CA GLY A 284 11.92 9.88 -7.40
C GLY A 284 11.87 9.11 -8.73
N VAL A 285 12.65 8.04 -8.82
CA VAL A 285 12.83 7.25 -10.05
C VAL A 285 12.44 5.79 -9.83
N ILE A 286 11.74 5.20 -10.82
CA ILE A 286 11.67 3.75 -11.01
C ILE A 286 12.67 3.37 -12.09
N ILE A 287 13.62 2.51 -11.72
CA ILE A 287 14.67 1.98 -12.59
C ILE A 287 14.25 0.58 -13.03
N ARG A 288 14.26 0.32 -14.33
CA ARG A 288 13.90 -0.96 -14.94
C ARG A 288 15.03 -1.47 -15.81
N PHE A 289 15.37 -2.74 -15.67
CA PHE A 289 16.37 -3.36 -16.54
C PHE A 289 15.82 -3.47 -17.96
N VAL A 290 16.66 -3.28 -18.96
CA VAL A 290 16.27 -3.36 -20.38
C VAL A 290 15.85 -4.80 -20.70
N LYS A 291 16.71 -5.75 -20.33
CA LYS A 291 16.47 -7.18 -20.48
C LYS A 291 15.92 -7.75 -19.18
N ASP A 292 14.62 -7.99 -19.20
CA ASP A 292 13.90 -8.71 -18.18
C ASP A 292 12.76 -9.47 -18.86
N GLY A 293 12.36 -10.59 -18.29
CA GLY A 293 11.29 -11.41 -18.85
C GLY A 293 9.91 -10.75 -18.72
N GLY A 294 8.89 -11.59 -18.78
CA GLY A 294 7.50 -11.21 -18.60
C GLY A 294 7.22 -10.47 -17.30
N TYR A 295 6.08 -9.79 -17.27
CA TYR A 295 5.55 -9.07 -16.13
C TYR A 295 5.49 -9.95 -14.87
N GLN A 296 6.08 -9.51 -13.76
CA GLN A 296 6.21 -10.33 -12.55
C GLN A 296 5.17 -9.95 -11.50
N GLN A 297 4.34 -10.90 -11.06
CA GLN A 297 3.31 -10.65 -10.02
C GLN A 297 3.88 -10.67 -8.58
N LYS A 298 5.11 -10.19 -8.40
CA LYS A 298 5.88 -10.22 -7.15
C LYS A 298 6.88 -9.06 -7.09
N ARG A 299 7.70 -9.02 -6.03
CA ARG A 299 8.85 -8.13 -5.99
C ARG A 299 9.91 -8.59 -6.98
N SER A 300 10.24 -7.73 -7.94
CA SER A 300 11.15 -8.05 -9.03
C SER A 300 12.61 -7.72 -8.67
N ASN A 301 13.53 -8.57 -9.16
CA ASN A 301 14.97 -8.32 -9.12
C ASN A 301 15.48 -7.39 -10.24
N SER A 302 14.60 -7.01 -11.17
CA SER A 302 14.89 -6.16 -12.34
C SER A 302 14.31 -4.74 -12.24
N MET A 303 13.58 -4.44 -11.14
CA MET A 303 12.93 -3.15 -10.93
C MET A 303 13.30 -2.58 -9.56
N TYR A 304 13.80 -1.35 -9.55
CA TYR A 304 14.28 -0.67 -8.34
C TYR A 304 13.61 0.70 -8.19
N LYS A 305 13.32 1.10 -6.95
CA LYS A 305 12.88 2.46 -6.61
C LYS A 305 14.07 3.22 -6.02
N TYR A 306 14.40 4.36 -6.59
CA TYR A 306 15.42 5.28 -6.10
C TYR A 306 14.74 6.57 -5.65
N LYS A 307 14.85 6.88 -4.35
CA LYS A 307 14.30 8.08 -3.73
C LYS A 307 15.18 8.53 -2.56
N ASN A 308 15.28 9.84 -2.34
CA ASN A 308 16.15 10.43 -1.31
C ASN A 308 15.46 10.61 0.05
N PHE A 309 14.55 9.70 0.41
CA PHE A 309 13.95 9.62 1.74
C PHE A 309 13.43 8.21 2.01
N ILE A 310 13.28 7.90 3.29
CA ILE A 310 12.65 6.68 3.79
C ILE A 310 11.22 7.03 4.20
N ASP A 311 10.29 6.11 3.96
CA ASP A 311 8.98 6.15 4.62
C ASP A 311 8.90 4.92 5.52
N ASP A 312 8.55 5.11 6.78
CA ASP A 312 8.38 4.03 7.76
C ASP A 312 7.18 4.34 8.67
N GLU A 313 6.69 3.33 9.38
CA GLU A 313 5.49 3.43 10.20
C GLU A 313 5.87 3.54 11.69
N PHE A 314 5.33 4.54 12.39
CA PHE A 314 5.62 4.77 13.81
C PHE A 314 4.33 4.95 14.61
N GLU A 315 4.29 4.45 15.85
CA GLU A 315 3.12 4.55 16.72
C GLU A 315 2.91 6.00 17.17
N VAL A 316 1.67 6.50 17.07
CA VAL A 316 1.29 7.82 17.60
C VAL A 316 1.12 7.74 19.11
N VAL A 317 2.04 8.38 19.85
CA VAL A 317 2.02 8.42 21.32
C VAL A 317 1.23 9.61 21.83
N SER A 318 1.50 10.80 21.30
CA SER A 318 0.84 12.03 21.78
C SER A 318 0.74 13.10 20.70
N ILE A 319 -0.19 14.02 20.87
CA ILE A 319 -0.41 15.17 20.00
C ILE A 319 -0.36 16.42 20.89
N TYR A 320 0.49 17.39 20.55
CA TYR A 320 0.71 18.59 21.36
C TYR A 320 0.47 19.87 20.57
N SER A 321 0.27 20.97 21.29
CA SER A 321 -0.04 22.28 20.70
C SER A 321 1.20 23.12 20.37
N GLU A 322 1.04 24.14 19.53
CA GLU A 322 2.12 25.08 19.27
C GLU A 322 2.55 25.80 20.55
N LYS A 323 3.87 26.01 20.71
CA LYS A 323 4.42 26.71 21.87
C LYS A 323 3.82 28.10 22.09
N ASN A 324 3.43 28.77 21.01
CA ASN A 324 2.90 30.14 21.04
C ASN A 324 1.37 30.21 20.85
N ASP A 325 0.72 29.09 20.55
CA ASP A 325 -0.72 29.03 20.32
C ASP A 325 -1.27 27.66 20.76
N SER A 326 -1.86 27.64 21.97
CA SER A 326 -2.38 26.41 22.57
C SER A 326 -3.59 25.83 21.84
N THR A 327 -4.14 26.54 20.86
CA THR A 327 -5.32 26.10 20.09
C THR A 327 -4.96 25.39 18.79
N LYS A 328 -3.68 25.38 18.41
CA LYS A 328 -3.20 24.83 17.14
C LYS A 328 -2.31 23.63 17.34
N LEU A 329 -2.34 22.73 16.37
CA LEU A 329 -1.46 21.56 16.29
C LEU A 329 0.02 21.99 16.23
N GLY A 330 0.79 21.62 17.26
CA GLY A 330 2.22 21.86 17.35
C GLY A 330 3.08 20.75 16.77
N GLY A 331 2.65 19.51 16.94
CA GLY A 331 3.38 18.33 16.50
C GLY A 331 2.77 17.05 17.08
N ILE A 332 3.34 15.94 16.67
CA ILE A 332 2.93 14.60 17.10
C ILE A 332 4.19 13.86 17.54
N THR A 333 4.17 13.35 18.76
CA THR A 333 5.21 12.47 19.27
C THR A 333 4.91 11.04 18.82
N LEU A 334 5.91 10.44 18.20
CA LEU A 334 5.89 9.13 17.61
C LEU A 334 6.88 8.22 18.30
N LYS A 335 6.63 6.92 18.23
CA LYS A 335 7.49 5.89 18.83
C LYS A 335 7.75 4.76 17.85
N ASP A 336 8.99 4.30 17.79
CA ASP A 336 9.38 3.13 17.01
C ASP A 336 9.25 1.81 17.81
N ASP A 337 9.57 0.69 17.16
CA ASP A 337 9.49 -0.65 17.76
C ASP A 337 10.48 -0.88 18.91
N GLU A 338 11.55 -0.07 18.99
CA GLU A 338 12.53 -0.10 20.08
C GLU A 338 12.13 0.82 21.25
N GLY A 339 11.01 1.53 21.13
CA GLY A 339 10.49 2.44 22.15
C GLY A 339 11.14 3.83 22.14
N ARG A 340 11.91 4.18 21.11
CA ARG A 340 12.52 5.51 20.96
C ARG A 340 11.46 6.49 20.47
N GLU A 341 11.42 7.67 21.09
CA GLU A 341 10.44 8.71 20.77
C GLU A 341 11.06 9.87 19.98
N PHE A 342 10.29 10.40 19.03
CA PHE A 342 10.65 11.60 18.28
C PHE A 342 9.40 12.35 17.81
N ASP A 343 9.57 13.64 17.51
CA ASP A 343 8.47 14.48 17.06
C ASP A 343 8.47 14.68 15.54
N ALA A 344 7.28 14.65 14.95
CA ALA A 344 7.07 15.01 13.56
C ALA A 344 5.80 15.86 13.40
N ARG A 345 5.78 16.71 12.37
CA ARG A 345 4.57 17.44 11.97
C ARG A 345 3.89 16.71 10.80
N PRO A 346 2.54 16.69 10.76
CA PRO A 346 1.82 16.19 9.60
C PRO A 346 1.88 17.16 8.42
N SER A 347 2.02 16.58 7.23
CA SER A 347 1.88 17.26 5.96
C SER A 347 0.41 17.26 5.55
N CYS A 348 -0.37 18.18 6.11
CA CYS A 348 -1.81 18.28 5.92
C CYS A 348 -2.27 19.74 5.73
N THR A 349 -3.53 19.94 5.35
CA THR A 349 -4.15 21.27 5.29
C THR A 349 -4.41 21.82 6.71
N GLN A 350 -4.71 23.12 6.82
CA GLN A 350 -5.07 23.71 8.12
C GLN A 350 -6.32 23.05 8.72
N GLU A 351 -7.34 22.80 7.90
CA GLU A 351 -8.57 22.13 8.33
C GLU A 351 -8.30 20.70 8.83
N GLU A 352 -7.42 19.96 8.15
CA GLU A 352 -7.00 18.63 8.58
C GLU A 352 -6.21 18.69 9.89
N ALA A 353 -5.32 19.68 10.05
CA ALA A 353 -4.57 19.88 11.29
C ALA A 353 -5.50 20.19 12.48
N GLU A 354 -6.51 21.03 12.27
CA GLU A 354 -7.54 21.34 13.26
C GLU A 354 -8.37 20.08 13.60
N TYR A 355 -8.72 19.27 12.59
CA TYR A 355 -9.41 17.99 12.83
C TYR A 355 -8.55 17.04 13.67
N ILE A 356 -7.28 16.85 13.33
CA ILE A 356 -6.36 15.99 14.06
C ILE A 356 -6.24 16.45 15.53
N PHE A 357 -6.06 17.75 15.73
CA PHE A 357 -5.87 18.32 17.06
C PHE A 357 -7.12 18.25 17.94
N ASN A 358 -8.32 18.39 17.36
CA ASN A 358 -9.58 18.31 18.10
C ASN A 358 -10.05 16.87 18.35
N ASN A 359 -9.53 15.89 17.59
CA ASN A 359 -9.94 14.48 17.67
C ASN A 359 -8.78 13.56 18.04
N GLN A 360 -7.88 13.98 18.94
CA GLN A 360 -6.62 13.28 19.24
C GLN A 360 -6.80 11.80 19.60
N SER A 361 -7.87 11.46 20.33
CA SER A 361 -8.18 10.08 20.73
C SER A 361 -8.45 9.15 19.55
N GLU A 362 -8.75 9.67 18.36
CA GLU A 362 -8.87 8.88 17.13
C GLU A 362 -7.51 8.53 16.53
N PHE A 363 -6.43 9.22 16.91
CA PHE A 363 -5.11 9.07 16.30
C PHE A 363 -4.09 8.41 17.23
N ILE A 364 -4.20 8.65 18.55
CA ILE A 364 -3.33 7.99 19.54
C ILE A 364 -3.47 6.47 19.43
N GLY A 365 -2.33 5.78 19.36
CA GLY A 365 -2.24 4.32 19.16
C GLY A 365 -2.41 3.85 17.71
N LYS A 366 -2.65 4.76 16.75
CA LYS A 366 -2.52 4.44 15.32
C LYS A 366 -1.07 4.48 14.89
N MET A 367 -0.80 3.95 13.69
CA MET A 367 0.50 4.05 13.06
C MET A 367 0.50 5.24 12.10
N ALA A 368 1.51 6.09 12.20
CA ALA A 368 1.76 7.20 11.31
C ALA A 368 2.85 6.83 10.30
N THR A 369 2.55 6.99 9.01
CA THR A 369 3.57 6.85 7.96
C THR A 369 4.42 8.12 7.97
N VAL A 370 5.66 8.04 8.42
CA VAL A 370 6.60 9.16 8.45
C VAL A 370 7.57 9.06 7.30
N ARG A 371 7.66 10.15 6.53
CA ARG A 371 8.71 10.40 5.55
C ARG A 371 9.88 11.10 6.22
N TYR A 372 11.08 10.55 6.17
CA TYR A 372 12.29 11.14 6.76
C TYR A 372 13.51 10.93 5.87
N GLN A 373 14.57 11.71 6.05
CA GLN A 373 15.75 11.60 5.19
C GLN A 373 16.62 10.41 5.59
N LYS A 374 17.05 10.37 6.85
CA LYS A 374 17.89 9.30 7.41
C LYS A 374 17.57 9.09 8.89
N ILE A 375 18.00 7.97 9.44
CA ILE A 375 18.08 7.77 10.88
C ILE A 375 19.30 8.51 11.43
N ASP A 376 19.17 9.11 12.60
CA ASP A 376 20.31 9.71 13.31
C ASP A 376 21.20 8.62 13.91
N ASP A 377 22.51 8.71 13.64
CA ASP A 377 23.49 7.69 14.04
C ASP A 377 23.69 7.64 15.57
N VAL A 378 23.25 8.66 16.32
CA VAL A 378 23.40 8.75 17.79
C VAL A 378 22.11 8.39 18.50
N SER A 379 21.00 9.04 18.13
CA SER A 379 19.71 8.83 18.79
C SER A 379 18.91 7.65 18.24
N GLY A 380 19.24 7.17 17.04
CA GLY A 380 18.53 6.08 16.39
C GLY A 380 17.12 6.46 15.89
N VAL A 381 16.76 7.76 15.89
CA VAL A 381 15.45 8.22 15.44
C VAL A 381 15.49 8.92 14.07
N PRO A 382 14.37 8.95 13.33
CA PRO A 382 14.24 9.70 12.08
C PRO A 382 14.62 11.19 12.15
N ILE A 383 15.42 11.65 11.19
CA ILE A 383 15.74 13.08 10.99
C ILE A 383 14.85 13.68 9.90
N PHE A 384 14.33 14.89 10.17
CA PHE A 384 13.43 15.64 9.29
C PHE A 384 12.15 14.87 8.92
N GLY A 385 11.60 14.16 9.91
CA GLY A 385 10.37 13.40 9.78
C GLY A 385 9.15 14.27 9.50
N THR A 386 8.34 13.86 8.52
CA THR A 386 7.05 14.46 8.18
C THR A 386 5.99 13.36 8.09
N ILE A 387 4.89 13.49 8.83
CA ILE A 387 3.80 12.50 8.79
C ILE A 387 3.00 12.68 7.50
N LYS A 388 2.88 11.62 6.71
CA LYS A 388 2.15 11.59 5.43
C LYS A 388 0.70 11.11 5.57
N GLY A 389 0.44 10.30 6.58
CA GLY A 389 -0.91 9.80 6.86
C GLY A 389 -0.91 8.85 8.03
N PHE A 390 -2.11 8.42 8.41
CA PHE A 390 -2.33 7.49 9.52
C PHE A 390 -2.97 6.20 9.01
N ARG A 391 -2.57 5.09 9.62
CA ARG A 391 -3.04 3.74 9.31
C ARG A 391 -3.46 3.04 10.58
N ASP A 392 -4.43 2.13 10.45
CA ASP A 392 -4.71 1.19 11.52
C ASP A 392 -3.50 0.25 11.67
N PRO A 393 -3.03 -0.08 12.89
CA PRO A 393 -1.91 -0.99 13.10
C PRO A 393 -2.05 -2.31 12.34
N ASN A 394 -3.30 -2.75 12.11
CA ASN A 394 -3.60 -4.01 11.43
C ASN A 394 -3.63 -3.90 9.90
N ASP A 395 -3.49 -2.70 9.33
CA ASP A 395 -3.39 -2.47 7.88
C ASP A 395 -1.94 -2.51 7.36
N ILE A 396 -0.96 -2.47 8.27
CA ILE A 396 0.45 -2.70 7.99
C ILE A 396 0.61 -4.17 7.60
N GLY A 397 1.19 -4.42 6.42
CA GLY A 397 1.60 -5.77 6.06
C GLY A 397 2.87 -6.08 6.81
N GLU A 398 2.99 -7.28 7.39
CA GLU A 398 4.29 -7.79 7.82
C GLU A 398 5.26 -7.59 6.64
N GLU A 399 6.39 -6.91 6.88
CA GLU A 399 7.49 -6.98 5.94
C GLU A 399 7.77 -8.48 5.78
N GLU A 400 7.56 -9.01 4.58
CA GLU A 400 8.08 -10.33 4.26
C GLU A 400 9.59 -10.18 4.41
N ASP A 401 10.11 -10.63 5.56
CA ASP A 401 11.52 -10.87 5.75
C ASP A 401 11.95 -11.74 4.58
N ASP A 402 12.78 -11.16 3.71
CA ASP A 402 13.52 -11.87 2.69
C ASP A 402 14.50 -12.81 3.43
N GLU A 403 14.01 -13.94 3.96
CA GLU A 403 14.85 -15.09 4.23
C GLU A 403 15.26 -15.68 2.87
N GLU A 404 16.57 -15.65 2.64
CA GLU A 404 17.29 -16.03 1.41
C GLU A 404 16.82 -17.32 0.72
#